data_AF-R4Z0H8-F1
#
_entry.id   AF-R4Z0H8-F1
#
_cell.length_a   1.000
_cell.length_b   1.000
_cell.length_c   1.000
_cell.angle_alpha   90.00
_cell.angle_beta   90.00
_cell.angle_gamma   90.00
#
_symmetry.space_group_name_H-M   'P 1'
#
loop_
_entity.id
_entity.type
_entity.pdbx_description
1 polymer ?
#
loop_
_entity_poly.entity_id
_entity_poly.type
_entity_poly.pdbx_seq_one_letter_code
_entity_poly.pdbx_strand_id
1 'polypeptide(L)'
;METATRTGIGAADFYADPHATKYQAELEANPNAFRILFDLLNLPANEQRLADAEMHNLPALAGVVRFIEADPTIERILVSGPPGFRFRQSVGVAVKLKMAKLGWRSTGRKGAVKGASHFTKAERFAPGPAAGDDYAAGALAAIDAVGQIGEDSERQSTGRALMDALAATRRSEGRPF
;
A
#
# COMPACT_ATOMS: atom_id res chain seq x y z
N MET A 1 -3.29 21.97 20.40
CA MET A 1 -3.46 21.87 18.93
C MET A 1 -3.11 20.45 18.55
N GLU A 2 -4.14 19.69 18.17
CA GLU A 2 -4.14 18.24 18.09
C GLU A 2 -3.75 17.81 16.67
N THR A 3 -2.52 17.33 16.49
CA THR A 3 -1.95 16.81 15.23
C THR A 3 -2.40 15.36 14.95
N ALA A 4 -3.63 14.98 15.32
CA ALA A 4 -4.04 13.57 15.38
C ALA A 4 -4.69 13.00 14.11
N THR A 5 -4.92 13.78 13.05
CA THR A 5 -5.68 13.32 11.87
C THR A 5 -4.86 12.74 10.72
N ARG A 6 -3.52 12.73 10.78
CA ARG A 6 -2.70 12.36 9.61
C ARG A 6 -2.46 10.86 9.41
N THR A 7 -2.61 10.03 10.45
CA THR A 7 -2.25 8.60 10.39
C THR A 7 -3.45 7.67 10.23
N GLY A 8 -4.68 8.15 10.46
CA GLY A 8 -5.90 7.35 10.34
C GLY A 8 -6.20 6.94 8.90
N ILE A 9 -6.71 5.71 8.68
CA ILE A 9 -7.21 5.26 7.37
C ILE A 9 -8.74 5.12 7.38
N GLY A 10 -9.38 5.34 6.24
CA GLY A 10 -10.80 5.07 6.07
C GLY A 10 -11.16 4.67 4.65
N ALA A 11 -12.46 4.63 4.35
CA ALA A 11 -12.96 4.26 3.02
C ALA A 11 -12.39 5.17 1.92
N ALA A 12 -12.24 6.47 2.17
CA ALA A 12 -11.66 7.40 1.20
C ALA A 12 -10.22 7.03 0.81
N ASP A 13 -9.38 6.65 1.79
CA ASP A 13 -8.01 6.19 1.52
C ASP A 13 -8.01 4.87 0.73
N PHE A 14 -8.95 3.98 1.06
CA PHE A 14 -9.12 2.72 0.36
C PHE A 14 -9.56 2.95 -1.09
N TYR A 15 -10.47 3.87 -1.36
CA TYR A 15 -10.88 4.20 -2.73
C TYR A 15 -9.78 4.90 -3.53
N ALA A 16 -8.95 5.70 -2.88
CA ALA A 16 -7.86 6.43 -3.52
C ALA A 16 -6.66 5.55 -3.90
N ASP A 17 -6.49 4.38 -3.28
CA ASP A 17 -5.36 3.49 -3.57
C ASP A 17 -5.58 2.67 -4.87
N PRO A 18 -4.68 2.78 -5.86
CA PRO A 18 -4.82 2.06 -7.14
C PRO A 18 -4.91 0.54 -6.99
N HIS A 19 -4.30 -0.05 -5.97
CA HIS A 19 -4.31 -1.48 -5.76
C HIS A 19 -5.59 -1.96 -5.04
N ALA A 20 -6.15 -1.11 -4.18
CA ALA A 20 -7.40 -1.30 -3.47
C ALA A 20 -8.63 -1.24 -4.39
N THR A 21 -8.53 -0.60 -5.57
CA THR A 21 -9.61 -0.55 -6.57
C THR A 21 -10.17 -1.94 -6.93
N LYS A 22 -9.31 -2.97 -6.92
CA LYS A 22 -9.68 -4.37 -7.17
C LYS A 22 -10.61 -4.97 -6.13
N TYR A 23 -10.76 -4.30 -4.98
CA TYR A 23 -11.52 -4.77 -3.82
C TYR A 23 -12.65 -3.81 -3.41
N GLN A 24 -13.05 -2.89 -4.30
CA GLN A 24 -14.12 -1.93 -4.02
C GLN A 24 -15.47 -2.64 -3.82
N ALA A 25 -15.76 -3.65 -4.62
CA ALA A 25 -16.99 -4.44 -4.50
C ALA A 25 -17.11 -5.11 -3.12
N GLU A 26 -16.00 -5.54 -2.51
CA GLU A 26 -15.97 -6.11 -1.17
C GLU A 26 -16.29 -5.07 -0.10
N LEU A 27 -15.79 -3.83 -0.26
CA LEU A 27 -16.09 -2.71 0.63
C LEU A 27 -17.56 -2.31 0.53
N GLU A 28 -18.08 -2.18 -0.70
CA GLU A 28 -19.48 -1.86 -0.98
C GLU A 28 -20.44 -2.95 -0.46
N ALA A 29 -20.06 -4.22 -0.59
CA ALA A 29 -20.85 -5.34 -0.09
C ALA A 29 -20.80 -5.48 1.44
N ASN A 30 -19.73 -5.01 2.09
CA ASN A 30 -19.51 -5.20 3.54
C ASN A 30 -19.09 -3.91 4.25
N PRO A 31 -19.83 -2.80 4.12
CA PRO A 31 -19.39 -1.49 4.60
C PRO A 31 -19.18 -1.45 6.12
N ASN A 32 -20.02 -2.19 6.88
CA ASN A 32 -19.89 -2.31 8.32
C ASN A 32 -18.62 -3.05 8.75
N ALA A 33 -18.24 -4.11 8.05
CA ALA A 33 -17.02 -4.86 8.37
C ALA A 33 -15.76 -4.04 8.08
N PHE A 34 -15.77 -3.27 6.98
CA PHE A 34 -14.68 -2.34 6.68
C PHE A 34 -14.59 -1.20 7.68
N ARG A 35 -15.72 -0.64 8.12
CA ARG A 35 -15.73 0.36 9.20
C ARG A 35 -15.07 -0.20 10.47
N ILE A 36 -15.46 -1.39 10.91
CA ILE A 36 -14.86 -2.05 12.08
C ILE A 36 -13.36 -2.29 11.87
N LEU A 37 -12.96 -2.75 10.69
CA LEU A 37 -11.55 -2.95 10.34
C LEU A 37 -10.76 -1.63 10.43
N PHE A 38 -11.27 -0.54 9.87
CA PHE A 38 -10.61 0.76 9.92
C PHE A 38 -10.55 1.30 11.35
N ASP A 39 -11.63 1.18 12.12
CA ASP A 39 -11.68 1.57 13.53
C ASP A 39 -10.60 0.79 14.31
N LEU A 40 -10.52 -0.54 14.13
CA LEU A 40 -9.50 -1.39 14.73
C LEU A 40 -8.08 -0.95 14.34
N LEU A 41 -7.81 -0.68 13.07
CA LEU A 41 -6.48 -0.27 12.60
C LEU A 41 -6.10 1.14 13.07
N ASN A 42 -7.07 1.99 13.39
CA ASN A 42 -6.84 3.36 13.85
C ASN A 42 -6.75 3.49 15.38
N LEU A 43 -7.01 2.42 16.14
CA LEU A 43 -6.76 2.44 17.58
C LEU A 43 -5.25 2.61 17.84
N PRO A 44 -4.81 3.59 18.65
CA PRO A 44 -3.38 3.81 18.91
C PRO A 44 -2.65 2.55 19.45
N ALA A 45 -3.34 1.78 20.30
CA ALA A 45 -2.81 0.51 20.79
C ALA A 45 -2.58 -0.53 19.68
N ASN A 46 -3.36 -0.49 18.60
CA ASN A 46 -3.19 -1.37 17.44
C ASN A 46 -2.15 -0.83 16.46
N GLU A 47 -2.01 0.49 16.31
CA GLU A 47 -0.89 1.10 15.58
C GLU A 47 0.45 0.63 16.15
N GLN A 48 0.59 0.69 17.48
CA GLN A 48 1.79 0.21 18.16
C GLN A 48 2.00 -1.29 17.92
N ARG A 49 0.96 -2.12 18.01
CA ARG A 49 1.08 -3.57 17.75
C ARG A 49 1.49 -3.90 16.32
N LEU A 50 1.02 -3.12 15.34
CA LEU A 50 1.43 -3.27 13.94
C LEU A 50 2.93 -3.00 13.78
N ALA A 51 3.45 -1.97 14.46
CA ALA A 51 4.87 -1.65 14.48
C ALA A 51 5.70 -2.70 15.26
N ASP A 52 5.25 -3.11 16.45
CA ASP A 52 5.93 -4.08 17.31
C ASP A 52 6.10 -5.45 16.64
N ALA A 53 5.20 -5.82 15.73
CA ALA A 53 5.32 -7.05 14.97
C ALA A 53 6.65 -7.11 14.19
N GLU A 54 7.15 -5.98 13.71
CA GLU A 54 8.44 -5.92 13.02
C GLU A 54 9.62 -6.18 13.97
N MET A 55 9.58 -5.65 15.20
CA MET A 55 10.61 -5.92 16.22
C MET A 55 10.74 -7.42 16.53
N HIS A 56 9.66 -8.19 16.34
CA HIS A 56 9.65 -9.65 16.46
C HIS A 56 9.88 -10.40 15.15
N ASN A 57 10.27 -9.68 14.09
CA ASN A 57 10.50 -10.20 12.76
C ASN A 57 9.25 -10.93 12.22
N LEU A 58 8.06 -10.38 12.46
CA LEU A 58 6.75 -10.88 12.04
C LEU A 58 6.10 -9.93 11.01
N PRO A 59 5.13 -10.41 10.21
CA PRO A 59 4.27 -9.54 9.42
C PRO A 59 3.46 -8.58 10.29
N ALA A 60 3.21 -7.36 9.83
CA ALA A 60 2.45 -6.35 10.59
C ALA A 60 1.08 -6.87 11.04
N LEU A 61 0.35 -7.56 10.15
CA LEU A 61 -0.95 -8.15 10.45
C LEU A 61 -0.93 -9.07 11.69
N ALA A 62 0.19 -9.72 12.01
CA ALA A 62 0.31 -10.58 13.18
C ALA A 62 0.08 -9.84 14.50
N GLY A 63 0.36 -8.53 14.56
CA GLY A 63 0.11 -7.72 15.75
C GLY A 63 -1.37 -7.52 16.08
N VAL A 64 -2.25 -7.62 15.07
CA VAL A 64 -3.68 -7.26 15.21
C VAL A 64 -4.65 -8.34 14.78
N VAL A 65 -4.19 -9.42 14.14
CA VAL A 65 -5.05 -10.45 13.53
C VAL A 65 -6.09 -11.03 14.49
N ARG A 66 -5.71 -11.26 15.75
CA ARG A 66 -6.61 -11.81 16.77
C ARG A 66 -7.82 -10.91 17.04
N PHE A 67 -7.67 -9.59 16.92
CA PHE A 67 -8.78 -8.65 17.13
C PHE A 67 -9.70 -8.58 15.91
N ILE A 68 -9.13 -8.78 14.72
CA ILE A 68 -9.89 -8.87 13.47
C ILE A 68 -10.74 -10.14 13.46
N GLU A 69 -10.16 -11.29 13.78
CA GLU A 69 -10.86 -12.58 13.82
C GLU A 69 -11.83 -12.71 15.01
N ALA A 70 -11.63 -11.94 16.08
CA ALA A 70 -12.55 -11.94 17.22
C ALA A 70 -13.84 -11.15 16.97
N ASP A 71 -13.90 -10.29 15.95
CA ASP A 71 -15.12 -9.54 15.65
C ASP A 71 -16.14 -10.42 14.90
N PRO A 72 -17.36 -10.62 15.44
CA PRO A 72 -18.35 -11.51 14.82
C PRO A 72 -18.86 -11.05 13.45
N THR A 73 -18.75 -9.76 13.12
CA THR A 73 -19.16 -9.24 11.81
C THR A 73 -18.10 -9.58 10.76
N ILE A 74 -16.83 -9.41 11.11
CA ILE A 74 -15.72 -9.79 10.25
C ILE A 74 -15.63 -11.31 10.11
N GLU A 75 -15.73 -12.05 11.21
CA GLU A 75 -15.55 -13.51 11.23
C GLU A 75 -16.55 -14.23 10.32
N ARG A 76 -17.82 -13.79 10.31
CA ARG A 76 -18.85 -14.32 9.40
C ARG A 76 -18.45 -14.21 7.92
N ILE A 77 -17.72 -13.16 7.55
CA ILE A 77 -17.23 -12.96 6.19
C ILE A 77 -16.01 -13.85 5.96
N LEU A 78 -15.08 -13.94 6.91
CA LEU A 78 -13.86 -14.73 6.78
C LEU A 78 -14.14 -16.21 6.47
N VAL A 79 -15.22 -16.77 7.03
CA VAL A 79 -15.63 -18.16 6.80
C VAL A 79 -16.43 -18.38 5.50
N SER A 80 -16.80 -17.33 4.78
CA SER A 80 -17.79 -17.37 3.68
C SER A 80 -17.26 -17.89 2.32
N GLY A 81 -16.28 -18.78 2.27
CA GLY A 81 -15.77 -19.32 0.99
C GLY A 81 -15.09 -18.25 0.11
N PRO A 82 -15.41 -18.13 -1.20
CA PRO A 82 -14.74 -17.18 -2.10
C PRO A 82 -14.85 -15.69 -1.71
N PRO A 83 -16.02 -15.16 -1.28
CA PRO A 83 -16.10 -13.81 -0.69
C PRO A 83 -15.17 -13.58 0.50
N GLY A 84 -15.05 -14.58 1.39
CA GLY A 84 -14.12 -14.53 2.52
C GLY A 84 -12.65 -14.44 2.09
N PHE A 85 -12.27 -15.12 1.01
CA PHE A 85 -10.92 -15.01 0.45
C PHE A 85 -10.62 -13.59 -0.06
N ARG A 86 -11.56 -12.99 -0.80
CA ARG A 86 -11.42 -11.61 -1.29
C ARG A 86 -11.36 -10.59 -0.15
N PHE A 87 -12.19 -10.76 0.88
CA PHE A 87 -12.14 -9.93 2.08
C PHE A 87 -10.80 -10.05 2.82
N ARG A 88 -10.19 -11.25 2.90
CA ARG A 88 -8.84 -11.38 3.46
C ARG A 88 -7.79 -10.59 2.67
N GLN A 89 -7.92 -10.54 1.35
CA GLN A 89 -7.02 -9.74 0.51
C GLN A 89 -7.21 -8.24 0.75
N SER A 90 -8.46 -7.77 0.88
CA SER A 90 -8.75 -6.37 1.19
C SER A 90 -8.25 -5.97 2.58
N VAL A 91 -8.30 -6.86 3.58
CA VAL A 91 -7.67 -6.65 4.90
C VAL A 91 -6.16 -6.42 4.75
N GLY A 92 -5.48 -7.21 3.91
CA GLY A 92 -4.05 -7.00 3.64
C GLY A 92 -3.76 -5.62 3.04
N VAL A 93 -4.64 -5.14 2.15
CA VAL A 93 -4.53 -3.79 1.57
C VAL A 93 -4.75 -2.71 2.63
N ALA A 94 -5.77 -2.84 3.48
CA ALA A 94 -6.02 -1.90 4.57
C ALA A 94 -4.82 -1.82 5.53
N VAL A 95 -4.21 -2.96 5.89
CA VAL A 95 -2.98 -2.97 6.70
C VAL A 95 -1.83 -2.26 5.98
N LYS A 96 -1.63 -2.50 4.68
CA LYS A 96 -0.59 -1.81 3.90
C LYS A 96 -0.81 -0.30 3.90
N LEU A 97 -2.03 0.17 3.69
CA LEU A 97 -2.37 1.60 3.75
C LEU A 97 -2.09 2.18 5.12
N LYS A 98 -2.44 1.45 6.19
CA LYS A 98 -2.17 1.89 7.55
C LYS A 98 -0.66 2.02 7.81
N MET A 99 0.10 0.99 7.46
CA MET A 99 1.56 0.97 7.62
C MET A 99 2.21 2.12 6.84
N ALA A 100 1.76 2.39 5.61
CA ALA A 100 2.25 3.52 4.82
C ALA A 100 2.00 4.87 5.52
N LYS A 101 0.80 5.08 6.09
CA LYS A 101 0.49 6.30 6.86
C LYS A 101 1.31 6.43 8.15
N LEU A 102 1.73 5.31 8.73
CA LEU A 102 2.65 5.27 9.87
C LEU A 102 4.13 5.45 9.46
N GLY A 103 4.42 5.68 8.18
CA GLY A 103 5.78 5.89 7.68
C GLY A 103 6.56 4.60 7.36
N TRP A 104 5.88 3.45 7.29
CA TRP A 104 6.50 2.16 6.99
C TRP A 104 6.41 1.82 5.50
N ARG A 105 7.38 1.04 5.01
CA ARG A 105 7.39 0.53 3.63
C ARG A 105 7.26 -0.98 3.61
N SER A 106 6.54 -1.50 2.62
CA SER A 106 6.54 -2.94 2.34
C SER A 106 7.95 -3.38 1.94
N THR A 107 8.35 -4.56 2.43
CA THR A 107 9.60 -5.23 2.04
C THR A 107 9.44 -6.14 0.82
N GLY A 108 8.21 -6.29 0.31
CA GLY A 108 7.85 -7.28 -0.73
C GLY A 108 7.88 -8.74 -0.25
N ARG A 109 8.29 -9.00 1.00
CA ARG A 109 8.39 -10.34 1.58
C ARG A 109 7.15 -10.64 2.41
N LYS A 110 6.68 -11.90 2.34
CA LYS A 110 5.61 -12.40 3.20
C LYS A 110 6.16 -13.28 4.31
N GLY A 111 5.56 -13.23 5.49
CA GLY A 111 5.84 -14.12 6.61
C GLY A 111 4.57 -14.80 7.12
N ALA A 112 4.72 -15.82 7.96
CA ALA A 112 3.60 -16.47 8.62
C ALA A 112 2.95 -15.53 9.66
N VAL A 113 1.63 -15.55 9.73
CA VAL A 113 0.88 -14.78 10.75
C VAL A 113 0.56 -15.74 11.89
N LYS A 114 1.37 -15.69 12.96
CA LYS A 114 1.17 -16.59 14.10
C LYS A 114 -0.11 -16.24 14.85
N GLY A 115 -0.88 -17.26 15.26
CA GLY A 115 -2.11 -17.09 16.02
C GLY A 115 -3.35 -16.69 15.21
N ALA A 116 -3.26 -16.76 13.88
CA ALA A 116 -4.38 -16.53 12.98
C ALA A 116 -5.02 -17.84 12.50
N SER A 117 -6.35 -17.85 12.40
CA SER A 117 -7.13 -18.96 11.87
C SER A 117 -7.31 -18.85 10.36
N HIS A 118 -7.47 -17.63 9.85
CA HIS A 118 -7.85 -17.36 8.47
C HIS A 118 -6.73 -16.72 7.64
N PHE A 119 -5.75 -16.09 8.30
CA PHE A 119 -4.62 -15.43 7.64
C PHE A 119 -3.34 -16.25 7.79
N THR A 120 -2.95 -17.02 6.79
CA THR A 120 -1.74 -17.86 6.90
C THR A 120 -0.44 -17.08 6.69
N LYS A 121 -0.44 -16.11 5.76
CA LYS A 121 0.71 -15.28 5.43
C LYS A 121 0.31 -13.83 5.20
N ALA A 122 1.17 -12.90 5.62
CA ALA A 122 1.00 -11.48 5.37
C ALA A 122 2.34 -10.79 5.06
N GLU A 123 2.24 -9.58 4.53
CA GLU A 123 3.38 -8.76 4.12
C GLU A 123 4.17 -8.24 5.33
N ARG A 124 5.49 -8.20 5.18
CA ARG A 124 6.42 -7.62 6.14
C ARG A 124 6.73 -6.19 5.76
N PHE A 125 6.90 -5.37 6.77
CA PHE A 125 7.18 -3.96 6.64
C PHE A 125 8.50 -3.64 7.34
N ALA A 126 9.15 -2.57 6.92
CA ALA A 126 10.29 -1.99 7.59
C ALA A 126 10.04 -0.48 7.74
N PRO A 127 10.66 0.19 8.71
CA PRO A 127 10.59 1.65 8.81
C PRO A 127 11.00 2.26 7.47
N GLY A 128 10.22 3.20 6.96
CA GLY A 128 10.67 4.04 5.86
C GLY A 128 11.81 4.94 6.32
N PRO A 129 12.65 5.44 5.40
CA PRO A 129 13.57 6.53 5.71
C PRO A 129 12.78 7.69 6.31
N ALA A 130 13.39 8.44 7.24
CA ALA A 130 12.79 9.63 7.81
C ALA A 130 12.28 10.54 6.67
N ALA A 131 11.06 11.08 6.81
CA ALA A 131 10.47 11.95 5.81
C ALA A 131 11.33 13.23 5.66
N GLY A 132 12.24 13.22 4.68
CA GLY A 132 13.19 14.31 4.44
C GLY A 132 14.38 13.90 3.58
N ASP A 133 14.88 12.67 3.71
CA ASP A 133 16.21 12.37 3.17
C ASP A 133 16.18 11.80 1.74
N ASP A 134 15.26 10.88 1.41
CA ASP A 134 15.39 10.12 0.15
C ASP A 134 14.65 10.69 -1.06
N TYR A 135 13.60 11.51 -0.88
CA TYR A 135 12.91 12.06 -2.06
C TYR A 135 13.72 13.19 -2.71
N ALA A 136 14.38 14.02 -1.90
CA ALA A 136 15.29 15.04 -2.39
C ALA A 136 16.61 14.42 -2.86
N ALA A 137 17.23 13.53 -2.06
CA ALA A 137 18.50 12.91 -2.45
C ALA A 137 18.35 11.96 -3.64
N GLY A 138 17.28 11.18 -3.72
CA GLY A 138 17.00 10.29 -4.85
C GLY A 138 16.64 11.06 -6.12
N ALA A 139 15.90 12.17 -6.02
CA ALA A 139 15.62 13.03 -7.18
C ALA A 139 16.87 13.79 -7.65
N LEU A 140 17.68 14.33 -6.73
CA LEU A 140 18.96 14.99 -7.06
C LEU A 140 19.96 14.00 -7.65
N ALA A 141 20.12 12.81 -7.07
CA ALA A 141 21.00 11.78 -7.62
C ALA A 141 20.52 11.28 -8.99
N ALA A 142 19.20 11.18 -9.22
CA ALA A 142 18.66 10.85 -10.53
C ALA A 142 18.88 11.98 -11.56
N ILE A 143 18.75 13.25 -11.15
CA ILE A 143 19.04 14.42 -12.01
C ILE A 143 20.53 14.51 -12.33
N ASP A 144 21.41 14.30 -11.34
CA ASP A 144 22.86 14.27 -11.55
C ASP A 144 23.28 13.08 -12.43
N ALA A 145 22.68 11.90 -12.23
CA ALA A 145 22.92 10.74 -13.09
C ALA A 145 22.45 10.99 -14.55
N VAL A 146 21.34 11.70 -14.75
CA VAL A 146 20.89 12.13 -16.09
C VAL A 146 21.81 13.23 -16.66
N GLY A 147 22.35 14.10 -15.82
CA GLY A 147 23.34 15.11 -16.21
C GLY A 147 24.67 14.52 -16.67
N GLN A 148 25.04 13.33 -16.18
CA GLN A 148 26.29 12.62 -16.48
C GLN A 148 26.22 11.67 -17.68
N ILE A 149 25.04 11.46 -18.28
CA ILE A 149 24.89 10.61 -19.47
C ILE A 149 24.80 11.48 -20.73
N GLY A 150 25.92 11.51 -21.47
CA GLY A 150 26.00 11.85 -22.90
C GLY A 150 26.26 13.32 -23.25
N GLU A 151 27.21 13.54 -24.17
CA GLU A 151 27.46 14.84 -24.81
C GLU A 151 26.19 15.35 -25.52
N ASP A 152 26.06 16.67 -25.71
CA ASP A 152 24.85 17.34 -26.22
C ASP A 152 24.30 16.79 -27.55
N SER A 153 25.16 16.15 -28.35
CA SER A 153 24.80 15.45 -29.59
C SER A 153 23.96 14.19 -29.35
N GLU A 154 24.26 13.42 -28.29
CA GLU A 154 23.51 12.24 -27.90
C GLU A 154 22.14 12.63 -27.35
N ARG A 155 22.05 13.71 -26.56
CA ARG A 155 20.79 14.25 -26.04
C ARG A 155 19.82 14.67 -27.15
N GLN A 156 20.32 15.32 -28.19
CA GLN A 156 19.51 15.65 -29.37
C GLN A 156 19.02 14.40 -30.11
N SER A 157 19.88 13.38 -30.24
CA SER A 157 19.53 12.13 -30.92
C SER A 157 18.47 11.33 -30.15
N THR A 158 18.61 11.21 -28.82
CA THR A 158 17.66 10.51 -27.96
C THR A 158 16.34 11.27 -27.86
N GLY A 159 16.39 12.60 -27.76
CA GLY A 159 15.19 13.44 -27.81
C GLY A 159 14.42 13.30 -29.13
N ARG A 160 15.13 13.25 -30.27
CA ARG A 160 14.54 13.02 -31.59
C ARG A 160 13.87 11.63 -31.67
N ALA A 161 14.58 10.59 -31.24
CA ALA A 161 14.06 9.21 -31.27
C ALA A 161 12.82 9.04 -30.39
N LEU A 162 12.79 9.70 -29.23
CA LEU A 162 11.64 9.65 -28.31
C LEU A 162 10.42 10.37 -28.91
N MET A 163 10.63 11.53 -29.55
CA MET A 163 9.57 12.28 -30.22
C MET A 163 9.02 11.53 -31.45
N ASP A 164 9.89 10.84 -32.20
CA ASP A 164 9.47 10.01 -33.33
C ASP A 164 8.65 8.78 -32.88
N ALA A 165 9.04 8.15 -31.76
CA ALA A 165 8.28 7.05 -31.16
C ALA A 165 6.90 7.52 -30.65
N LEU A 166 6.84 8.65 -29.94
CA LEU A 166 5.58 9.27 -29.50
C LEU A 166 4.68 9.64 -30.70
N ALA A 167 5.26 10.14 -31.78
CA ALA A 167 4.50 10.48 -32.99
C ALA A 167 3.96 9.25 -33.71
N ALA A 168 4.73 8.16 -33.74
CA ALA A 168 4.27 6.88 -34.28
C ALA A 168 3.11 6.31 -33.46
N THR A 169 3.20 6.35 -32.13
CA THR A 169 2.12 5.89 -31.24
C THR A 169 0.86 6.72 -31.40
N ARG A 170 0.94 8.06 -31.39
CA ARG A 170 -0.24 8.93 -31.59
C ARG A 170 -0.91 8.75 -32.95
N ARG A 171 -0.12 8.53 -34.01
CA ARG A 171 -0.64 8.19 -35.34
C ARG A 171 -1.39 6.85 -35.34
N SER A 172 -0.88 5.84 -34.64
CA SER A 172 -1.57 4.55 -34.51
C SER A 172 -2.88 4.65 -33.73
N GLU A 173 -3.02 5.67 -32.87
CA GLU A 173 -4.21 5.96 -32.07
C GLU A 173 -5.18 6.97 -32.75
N GLY A 174 -4.88 7.42 -33.98
CA GLY A 174 -5.73 8.36 -34.73
C GLY A 174 -5.78 9.78 -34.14
N ARG A 175 -4.80 10.18 -33.33
CA ARG A 175 -4.74 11.50 -32.68
C ARG A 175 -3.72 12.41 -33.39
N PRO A 176 -4.04 13.68 -33.69
CA PRO A 176 -3.04 14.61 -34.22
C PRO A 176 -1.97 14.92 -33.16
N PHE A 177 -0.75 15.22 -33.63
CA PHE A 177 0.44 15.40 -32.80
C PHE A 177 0.45 16.75 -32.08
#